data_AF-A0A4Q5ZAS9-F1
#
_entry.id   AF-A0A4Q5ZAS9-F1
#
_cell.length_a   1.000
_cell.length_b   1.000
_cell.length_c   1.000
_cell.angle_alpha   90.00
_cell.angle_beta   90.00
_cell.angle_gamma   90.00
#
_symmetry.space_group_name_H-M   'P 1'
#
loop_
_entity.id
_entity.type
_entity.pdbx_description
1 polymer ?
#
loop_
_entity_poly.entity_id
_entity_poly.type
_entity_poly.pdbx_seq_one_letter_code
_entity_poly.pdbx_strand_id
1 'polypeptide(L)'
;NLDNKHANTQVPKVIGFQRIGELTGDEYFDKASSFFWATVTGKRSLAFGGNSRREFFPSAASSIDFVNEVEGPESCNSYNMLKLTEGLFRQHPSAALADYYEKTLYNHILSTQHPVHGGYVYFTPARPRHYRVYSAPNQAMWCCVGSGMENHGKYGQFIYTHQADSLFVNLFIASELNWKEKGITIKQQTEFPFSEQTSFIIKGNSRFSLMIRYPSWVKEGGLKITINGKPYSFKGNPSSYIAVNRDWKDGDKIDVTLPMQNRIEQLPNVSNYVALLHGPILLGAKTGTEDLRGLVANDSRWGHIASGKKLPVNEAPIIIENNAARIASALKPVKKQPLHFTAASLHTTRADKIVFEPFFGIHDARYMIYFMNLSSTGYQVYLDSLAKEEAITIALQARTVDQVAPGEQQPEADHFMETKNSNTGNTLDHFWRDARDGGHFTYTLSTNGETDLSLGVLYLGGDRGGRK
;
A
#
# COMPACT_ATOMS: atom_id res chain seq x y z
N ASN A 1 5.40 -13.22 17.74
CA ASN A 1 5.74 -11.81 17.52
C ASN A 1 6.37 -11.68 16.13
N LEU A 2 5.84 -10.80 15.26
CA LEU A 2 6.35 -10.58 13.88
C LEU A 2 7.25 -9.33 13.77
N ASP A 3 7.37 -8.53 14.83
CA ASP A 3 8.09 -7.25 14.78
C ASP A 3 9.55 -7.45 14.36
N ASN A 4 10.01 -6.59 13.44
CA ASN A 4 11.34 -6.58 12.85
C ASN A 4 11.74 -7.88 12.16
N LYS A 5 10.78 -8.75 11.83
CA LYS A 5 11.01 -9.89 10.92
C LYS A 5 10.87 -9.42 9.48
N HIS A 6 11.77 -9.87 8.61
CA HIS A 6 11.64 -9.67 7.17
C HIS A 6 10.34 -10.34 6.71
N ALA A 7 9.43 -9.55 6.17
CA ALA A 7 8.06 -9.95 5.87
C ALA A 7 8.01 -11.01 4.78
N ASN A 8 8.63 -10.75 3.62
CA ASN A 8 8.69 -11.69 2.50
C ASN A 8 9.40 -13.01 2.82
N THR A 9 10.23 -13.05 3.86
CA THR A 9 10.81 -14.30 4.35
C THR A 9 9.80 -15.13 5.13
N GLN A 10 8.85 -14.49 5.84
CA GLN A 10 7.88 -15.22 6.68
C GLN A 10 6.67 -15.69 5.89
N VAL A 11 6.11 -14.86 4.99
CA VAL A 11 4.86 -15.20 4.28
C VAL A 11 4.98 -16.53 3.52
N PRO A 12 6.04 -16.83 2.75
CA PRO A 12 6.20 -18.12 2.06
C PRO A 12 6.28 -19.33 2.99
N LYS A 13 6.87 -19.19 4.19
CA LYS A 13 6.88 -20.28 5.18
C LYS A 13 5.46 -20.61 5.63
N VAL A 14 4.63 -19.59 5.80
CA VAL A 14 3.23 -19.75 6.19
C VAL A 14 2.37 -20.28 5.04
N ILE A 15 2.68 -19.96 3.78
CA ILE A 15 2.11 -20.66 2.62
C ILE A 15 2.46 -22.15 2.70
N GLY A 16 3.70 -22.49 3.10
CA GLY A 16 4.10 -23.87 3.38
C GLY A 16 3.25 -24.52 4.49
N PHE A 17 3.00 -23.82 5.59
CA PHE A 17 2.11 -24.30 6.65
C PHE A 17 0.69 -24.56 6.14
N GLN A 18 0.09 -23.58 5.44
CA GLN A 18 -1.22 -23.74 4.82
C GLN A 18 -1.25 -24.98 3.92
N ARG A 19 -0.23 -25.18 3.08
CA ARG A 19 -0.17 -26.32 2.16
C ARG A 19 -0.01 -27.67 2.89
N ILE A 20 0.74 -27.71 3.99
CA ILE A 20 0.84 -28.90 4.84
C ILE A 20 -0.53 -29.20 5.44
N GLY A 21 -1.18 -28.22 6.07
CA GLY A 21 -2.51 -28.38 6.66
C GLY A 21 -3.56 -28.87 5.64
N GLU A 22 -3.53 -28.34 4.42
CA GLU A 22 -4.42 -28.77 3.33
C GLU A 22 -4.22 -30.23 2.93
N LEU A 23 -2.98 -30.72 2.90
CA LEU A 23 -2.66 -32.07 2.43
C LEU A 23 -2.78 -33.13 3.53
N THR A 24 -2.49 -32.78 4.78
CA THR A 24 -2.45 -33.73 5.90
C THR A 24 -3.68 -33.68 6.79
N GLY A 25 -4.47 -32.61 6.72
CA GLY A 25 -5.55 -32.34 7.67
C GLY A 25 -5.06 -31.89 9.05
N ASP A 26 -3.80 -31.46 9.17
CA ASP A 26 -3.22 -31.03 10.45
C ASP A 26 -3.76 -29.65 10.88
N GLU A 27 -4.60 -29.66 11.91
CA GLU A 27 -5.23 -28.45 12.47
C GLU A 27 -4.23 -27.42 13.01
N TYR A 28 -3.04 -27.83 13.44
CA TYR A 28 -2.04 -26.89 13.96
C TYR A 28 -1.58 -25.94 12.84
N PHE A 29 -1.25 -26.49 11.67
CA PHE A 29 -0.81 -25.70 10.53
C PHE A 29 -1.95 -24.88 9.91
N ASP A 30 -3.18 -25.41 9.90
CA ASP A 30 -4.37 -24.69 9.48
C ASP A 30 -4.64 -23.45 10.35
N LYS A 31 -4.63 -23.62 11.68
CA LYS A 31 -4.80 -22.52 12.65
C LYS A 31 -3.65 -21.53 12.57
N ALA A 32 -2.40 -22.00 12.43
CA ALA A 32 -1.23 -21.13 12.34
C ALA A 32 -1.28 -20.23 11.09
N SER A 33 -1.64 -20.79 9.93
CA SER A 33 -1.75 -20.03 8.68
C SER A 33 -2.92 -19.04 8.69
N SER A 34 -4.08 -19.46 9.19
CA SER A 34 -5.25 -18.59 9.37
C SER A 34 -4.97 -17.44 10.34
N PHE A 35 -4.32 -17.72 11.47
CA PHE A 35 -3.94 -16.70 12.45
C PHE A 35 -2.94 -15.69 11.89
N PHE A 36 -1.92 -16.16 11.17
CA PHE A 36 -0.95 -15.29 10.53
C PHE A 36 -1.62 -14.37 9.51
N TRP A 37 -2.47 -14.93 8.64
CA TRP A 37 -3.21 -14.15 7.65
C TRP A 37 -4.05 -13.06 8.32
N ALA A 38 -4.90 -13.43 9.29
CA ALA A 38 -5.76 -12.48 10.00
C ALA A 38 -4.96 -11.38 10.73
N THR A 39 -3.80 -11.73 11.28
CA THR A 39 -2.92 -10.77 11.95
C THR A 39 -2.30 -9.79 10.95
N VAL A 40 -1.80 -10.27 9.81
CA VAL A 40 -1.14 -9.43 8.80
C VAL A 40 -2.16 -8.53 8.10
N THR A 41 -3.29 -9.07 7.66
CA THR A 41 -4.33 -8.31 6.94
C THR A 41 -5.06 -7.34 7.85
N GLY A 42 -5.33 -7.71 9.10
CA GLY A 42 -6.08 -6.88 10.04
C GLY A 42 -5.24 -5.84 10.81
N LYS A 43 -3.93 -6.05 11.00
CA LYS A 43 -3.10 -5.19 11.87
C LYS A 43 -1.83 -4.64 11.25
N ARG A 44 -1.39 -5.17 10.10
CA ARG A 44 -0.08 -4.85 9.51
C ARG A 44 -0.13 -4.43 8.05
N SER A 45 -1.31 -4.36 7.46
CA SER A 45 -1.51 -3.98 6.05
C SER A 45 -2.08 -2.57 5.94
N LEU A 46 -1.62 -1.83 4.93
CA LEU A 46 -2.14 -0.51 4.56
C LEU A 46 -3.43 -0.64 3.74
N ALA A 47 -4.08 0.49 3.44
CA ALA A 47 -5.39 0.55 2.77
C ALA A 47 -5.41 -0.10 1.38
N PHE A 48 -4.25 -0.21 0.71
CA PHE A 48 -4.09 -0.93 -0.56
C PHE A 48 -3.74 -2.42 -0.41
N GLY A 49 -3.69 -2.94 0.82
CA GLY A 49 -3.43 -4.36 1.12
C GLY A 49 -1.95 -4.75 1.24
N GLY A 50 -1.03 -3.84 0.91
CA GLY A 50 0.41 -4.01 1.09
C GLY A 50 0.85 -3.91 2.56
N ASN A 51 1.94 -4.59 2.91
CA ASN A 51 2.54 -4.55 4.24
C ASN A 51 4.08 -4.46 4.15
N SER A 52 4.71 -4.29 5.31
CA SER A 52 6.14 -4.04 5.53
C SER A 52 6.60 -2.63 5.17
N ARG A 53 7.67 -2.19 5.83
CA ARG A 53 8.44 -0.98 5.51
C ARG A 53 9.90 -1.39 5.51
N ARG A 54 10.66 -0.99 4.49
CA ARG A 54 12.02 -1.51 4.25
C ARG A 54 12.08 -3.03 4.32
N GLU A 55 11.06 -3.72 3.80
CA GLU A 55 10.92 -5.20 3.81
C GLU A 55 10.62 -5.86 5.17
N PHE A 56 10.65 -5.12 6.28
CA PHE A 56 10.39 -5.64 7.62
C PHE A 56 8.98 -5.28 8.12
N PHE A 57 8.38 -6.15 8.92
CA PHE A 57 7.19 -5.79 9.68
C PHE A 57 7.56 -4.78 10.78
N PRO A 58 7.07 -3.53 10.73
CA PRO A 58 7.34 -2.57 11.79
C PRO A 58 6.64 -2.99 13.09
N SER A 59 7.20 -2.57 14.22
CA SER A 59 6.46 -2.56 15.50
C SER A 59 5.31 -1.56 15.43
N ALA A 60 4.33 -1.67 16.33
CA ALA A 60 3.25 -0.68 16.41
C ALA A 60 3.79 0.74 16.58
N ALA A 61 4.77 0.93 17.48
CA ALA A 61 5.41 2.23 17.73
C ALA A 61 6.18 2.78 16.52
N SER A 62 6.62 1.92 15.60
CA SER A 62 7.37 2.30 14.40
C SER A 62 6.47 2.41 13.14
N SER A 63 5.15 2.43 13.30
CA SER A 63 4.22 2.51 12.15
C SER A 63 4.22 3.89 11.49
N ILE A 64 4.64 4.95 12.20
CA ILE A 64 4.80 6.30 11.62
C ILE A 64 5.82 6.30 10.47
N ASP A 65 6.73 5.33 10.44
CA ASP A 65 7.74 5.24 9.39
C ASP A 65 7.15 4.94 8.01
N PHE A 66 5.91 4.44 7.91
CA PHE A 66 5.22 4.31 6.63
C PHE A 66 5.04 5.65 5.89
N VAL A 67 4.92 6.76 6.64
CA VAL A 67 4.76 8.11 6.06
C VAL A 67 6.05 8.91 6.04
N ASN A 68 7.12 8.42 6.70
CA ASN A 68 8.43 9.08 6.73
C ASN A 68 9.43 8.42 5.77
N GLU A 69 9.31 7.13 5.49
CA GLU A 69 10.25 6.38 4.65
C GLU A 69 9.76 6.23 3.22
N VAL A 70 10.70 6.18 2.27
CA VAL A 70 10.38 5.99 0.84
C VAL A 70 10.20 4.52 0.47
N GLU A 71 10.79 3.63 1.24
CA GLU A 71 10.69 2.18 1.10
C GLU A 71 9.43 1.67 1.82
N GLY A 72 8.26 1.96 1.24
CA GLY A 72 6.97 1.48 1.71
C GLY A 72 6.77 -0.02 1.51
N PRO A 73 5.51 -0.51 1.46
CA PRO A 73 5.23 -1.91 1.19
C PRO A 73 5.91 -2.46 -0.07
N GLU A 74 6.59 -3.60 0.10
CA GLU A 74 7.20 -4.41 -0.96
C GLU A 74 6.13 -5.21 -1.73
N SER A 75 6.23 -5.25 -3.06
CA SER A 75 5.24 -5.93 -3.92
C SER A 75 5.22 -7.45 -3.77
N CYS A 76 6.37 -8.10 -3.51
CA CYS A 76 6.42 -9.54 -3.25
C CYS A 76 5.54 -9.96 -2.05
N ASN A 77 5.43 -9.09 -1.03
CA ASN A 77 4.63 -9.40 0.15
C ASN A 77 3.16 -9.50 -0.19
N SER A 78 2.66 -8.60 -1.04
CA SER A 78 1.28 -8.69 -1.53
C SER A 78 1.07 -9.89 -2.43
N TYR A 79 1.99 -10.19 -3.35
CA TYR A 79 1.94 -11.41 -4.16
C TYR A 79 1.80 -12.66 -3.28
N ASN A 80 2.64 -12.79 -2.25
CA ASN A 80 2.65 -13.96 -1.38
C ASN A 80 1.44 -13.99 -0.43
N MET A 81 0.95 -12.84 0.04
CA MET A 81 -0.28 -12.76 0.82
C MET A 81 -1.51 -13.16 -0.01
N LEU A 82 -1.57 -12.80 -1.29
CA LEU A 82 -2.63 -13.27 -2.19
C LEU A 82 -2.55 -14.79 -2.41
N LYS A 83 -1.35 -15.35 -2.58
CA LYS A 83 -1.14 -16.80 -2.67
C LYS A 83 -1.56 -17.55 -1.39
N LEU A 84 -1.27 -17.00 -0.22
CA LEU A 84 -1.77 -17.52 1.06
C LEU A 84 -3.30 -17.44 1.12
N THR A 85 -3.89 -16.33 0.67
CA THR A 85 -5.34 -16.11 0.63
C THR A 85 -6.04 -17.14 -0.25
N GLU A 86 -5.49 -17.46 -1.42
CA GLU A 86 -5.99 -18.53 -2.30
C GLU A 86 -5.99 -19.89 -1.61
N GLY A 87 -4.88 -20.25 -0.95
CA GLY A 87 -4.75 -21.51 -0.23
C GLY A 87 -5.77 -21.64 0.91
N LEU A 88 -5.89 -20.60 1.74
CA LEU A 88 -6.91 -20.54 2.80
C LEU A 88 -8.33 -20.61 2.24
N PHE A 89 -8.58 -19.96 1.09
CA PHE A 89 -9.89 -20.01 0.45
C PHE A 89 -10.24 -21.42 -0.03
N ARG A 90 -9.28 -22.18 -0.56
CA ARG A 90 -9.53 -23.58 -0.98
C ARG A 90 -9.96 -24.47 0.18
N GLN A 91 -9.40 -24.27 1.38
CA GLN A 91 -9.76 -25.04 2.57
C GLN A 91 -11.07 -24.54 3.18
N HIS A 92 -11.18 -23.22 3.35
CA HIS A 92 -12.26 -22.55 4.08
C HIS A 92 -12.77 -21.34 3.28
N PRO A 93 -13.64 -21.54 2.27
CA PRO A 93 -14.16 -20.44 1.46
C PRO A 93 -14.82 -19.35 2.32
N SER A 94 -14.35 -18.13 2.20
CA SER A 94 -14.86 -16.97 2.95
C SER A 94 -14.80 -15.71 2.12
N ALA A 95 -15.85 -14.89 2.19
CA ALA A 95 -15.89 -13.63 1.47
C ALA A 95 -14.88 -12.62 2.04
N ALA A 96 -14.48 -12.72 3.31
CA ALA A 96 -13.44 -11.87 3.90
C ALA A 96 -12.06 -12.09 3.24
N LEU A 97 -11.75 -13.34 2.85
CA LEU A 97 -10.56 -13.66 2.07
C LEU A 97 -10.63 -12.99 0.69
N ALA A 98 -11.79 -13.09 0.02
CA ALA A 98 -12.00 -12.48 -1.29
C ALA A 98 -12.02 -10.93 -1.25
N ASP A 99 -12.51 -10.33 -0.17
CA ASP A 99 -12.46 -8.88 0.05
C ASP A 99 -11.02 -8.37 0.18
N TYR A 100 -10.17 -9.08 0.93
CA TYR A 100 -8.74 -8.76 0.98
C TYR A 100 -8.05 -8.99 -0.37
N TYR A 101 -8.42 -10.07 -1.08
CA TYR A 101 -7.88 -10.38 -2.39
C TYR A 101 -8.19 -9.24 -3.37
N GLU A 102 -9.45 -8.84 -3.48
CA GLU A 102 -9.90 -7.74 -4.35
C GLU A 102 -9.19 -6.43 -4.01
N LYS A 103 -9.16 -6.04 -2.72
CA LYS A 103 -8.47 -4.84 -2.26
C LYS A 103 -7.01 -4.83 -2.68
N THR A 104 -6.29 -5.93 -2.44
CA THR A 104 -4.85 -6.00 -2.70
C THR A 104 -4.55 -6.10 -4.19
N LEU A 105 -5.39 -6.81 -4.94
CA LEU A 105 -5.26 -6.97 -6.38
C LEU A 105 -5.40 -5.63 -7.11
N TYR A 106 -6.50 -4.92 -6.87
CA TYR A 106 -6.78 -3.66 -7.56
C TYR A 106 -5.83 -2.54 -7.13
N ASN A 107 -5.46 -2.47 -5.85
CA ASN A 107 -4.75 -1.30 -5.33
C ASN A 107 -3.23 -1.47 -5.24
N HIS A 108 -2.74 -2.70 -5.01
CA HIS A 108 -1.29 -2.96 -5.01
C HIS A 108 -0.85 -3.66 -6.29
N ILE A 109 -1.34 -4.87 -6.57
CA ILE A 109 -0.80 -5.66 -7.68
C ILE A 109 -0.97 -4.94 -9.02
N LEU A 110 -2.17 -4.43 -9.31
CA LEU A 110 -2.43 -3.71 -10.56
C LEU A 110 -1.60 -2.42 -10.69
N SER A 111 -1.28 -1.74 -9.58
CA SER A 111 -0.48 -0.49 -9.59
C SER A 111 1.03 -0.71 -9.73
N THR A 112 1.48 -1.97 -9.60
CA THR A 112 2.90 -2.36 -9.57
C THR A 112 3.50 -2.70 -10.94
N GLN A 113 2.76 -2.51 -12.03
CA GLN A 113 3.32 -2.52 -13.39
C GLN A 113 2.92 -1.26 -14.12
N HIS A 114 3.86 -0.62 -14.81
CA HIS A 114 3.52 0.51 -15.65
C HIS A 114 2.68 0.07 -16.85
N PRO A 115 1.48 0.63 -17.10
CA PRO A 115 0.54 0.12 -18.09
C PRO A 115 0.97 0.35 -19.55
N VAL A 116 1.86 1.31 -19.80
CA VAL A 116 2.34 1.65 -21.15
C VAL A 116 3.68 0.96 -21.47
N HIS A 117 4.75 1.32 -20.77
CA HIS A 117 6.10 0.80 -21.04
C HIS A 117 6.48 -0.47 -20.26
N GLY A 118 5.60 -1.01 -19.41
CA GLY A 118 5.92 -2.14 -18.53
C GLY A 118 6.93 -1.79 -17.43
N GLY A 119 7.47 -2.80 -16.76
CA GLY A 119 8.38 -2.60 -15.62
C GLY A 119 7.65 -2.68 -14.29
N TYR A 120 8.28 -3.38 -13.35
CA TYR A 120 7.69 -3.78 -12.07
C TYR A 120 8.17 -2.89 -10.94
N VAL A 121 7.27 -2.58 -10.01
CA VAL A 121 7.58 -1.81 -8.81
C VAL A 121 8.12 -2.72 -7.72
N TYR A 122 9.14 -2.25 -7.00
CA TYR A 122 9.60 -2.91 -5.77
C TYR A 122 8.87 -2.37 -4.54
N PHE A 123 9.04 -1.08 -4.26
CA PHE A 123 8.43 -0.40 -3.12
C PHE A 123 7.35 0.57 -3.58
N THR A 124 6.23 0.53 -2.88
CA THR A 124 5.14 1.50 -3.04
C THR A 124 5.11 2.44 -1.83
N PRO A 125 5.79 3.61 -1.87
CA PRO A 125 5.79 4.54 -0.74
C PRO A 125 4.37 5.00 -0.37
N ALA A 126 4.11 5.01 0.93
CA ALA A 126 2.96 5.71 1.54
C ALA A 126 3.34 7.12 2.04
N ARG A 127 4.64 7.45 2.03
CA ARG A 127 5.16 8.80 2.28
C ARG A 127 4.48 9.81 1.33
N PRO A 128 3.88 10.89 1.87
CA PRO A 128 3.27 11.92 1.06
C PRO A 128 4.25 12.53 0.05
N ARG A 129 3.79 12.68 -1.20
CA ARG A 129 4.50 13.38 -2.29
C ARG A 129 5.82 12.73 -2.70
N HIS A 130 5.89 11.40 -2.56
CA HIS A 130 6.94 10.59 -3.16
C HIS A 130 6.43 9.84 -4.38
N TYR A 131 7.30 9.10 -5.05
CA TYR A 131 7.00 8.33 -6.25
C TYR A 131 7.57 6.91 -6.12
N ARG A 132 7.21 6.03 -7.06
CA ARG A 132 7.70 4.66 -7.12
C ARG A 132 8.54 4.44 -8.37
N VAL A 133 9.50 3.52 -8.27
CA VAL A 133 10.42 3.17 -9.37
C VAL A 133 9.93 1.92 -10.08
N TYR A 134 10.14 1.87 -11.40
CA TYR A 134 9.85 0.73 -12.26
C TYR A 134 11.15 0.04 -12.69
N SER A 135 11.11 -1.29 -12.71
CA SER A 135 12.17 -2.11 -13.27
C SER A 135 12.28 -1.92 -14.79
N ALA A 136 13.46 -2.21 -15.35
CA ALA A 136 13.64 -2.34 -16.79
C ALA A 136 14.18 -3.74 -17.14
N PRO A 137 13.77 -4.31 -18.30
CA PRO A 137 14.34 -5.56 -18.79
C PRO A 137 15.87 -5.50 -18.86
N ASN A 138 16.54 -6.58 -18.44
CA ASN A 138 18.01 -6.69 -18.43
C ASN A 138 18.77 -5.68 -17.55
N GLN A 139 18.08 -4.92 -16.70
CA GLN A 139 18.68 -3.97 -15.77
C GLN A 139 18.38 -4.35 -14.32
N ALA A 140 17.13 -4.72 -14.04
CA ALA A 140 16.66 -4.93 -12.67
C ALA A 140 16.39 -6.42 -12.39
N MET A 141 17.28 -7.06 -11.62
CA MET A 141 17.19 -8.48 -11.24
C MET A 141 16.73 -8.65 -9.79
N TRP A 142 15.63 -8.02 -9.43
CA TRP A 142 15.13 -7.97 -8.05
C TRP A 142 14.10 -9.07 -7.79
N CYS A 143 13.86 -9.41 -6.52
CA CYS A 143 12.79 -10.34 -6.13
C CYS A 143 11.41 -9.90 -6.67
N CYS A 144 11.11 -8.59 -6.62
CA CYS A 144 9.86 -8.01 -7.12
C CYS A 144 9.72 -8.08 -8.65
N VAL A 145 10.83 -8.24 -9.38
CA VAL A 145 10.76 -8.54 -10.83
C VAL A 145 10.31 -9.98 -11.04
N GLY A 146 10.86 -10.93 -10.28
CA GLY A 146 10.43 -12.33 -10.33
C GLY A 146 8.94 -12.51 -10.03
N SER A 147 8.45 -11.94 -8.93
CA SER A 147 7.02 -12.00 -8.61
C SER A 147 6.16 -11.15 -9.55
N GLY A 148 6.69 -10.02 -10.05
CA GLY A 148 6.05 -9.16 -11.04
C GLY A 148 5.74 -9.90 -12.35
N MET A 149 6.67 -10.73 -12.83
CA MET A 149 6.46 -11.58 -14.02
C MET A 149 5.28 -12.54 -13.83
N GLU A 150 5.06 -13.06 -12.63
CA GLU A 150 3.94 -13.96 -12.33
C GLU A 150 2.61 -13.21 -12.13
N ASN A 151 2.63 -12.03 -11.50
CA ASN A 151 1.44 -11.29 -11.06
C ASN A 151 0.40 -11.12 -12.17
N HIS A 152 0.83 -10.60 -13.31
CA HIS A 152 -0.08 -10.16 -14.37
C HIS A 152 -0.52 -11.29 -15.31
N GLY A 153 0.17 -12.44 -15.27
CA GLY A 153 -0.19 -13.63 -16.04
C GLY A 153 -1.33 -14.45 -15.43
N LYS A 154 -1.77 -14.13 -14.20
CA LYS A 154 -2.68 -14.98 -13.43
C LYS A 154 -3.93 -14.30 -12.86
N TYR A 155 -4.32 -13.13 -13.39
CA TYR A 155 -5.53 -12.42 -12.93
C TYR A 155 -6.81 -13.28 -12.93
N GLY A 156 -6.91 -14.24 -13.85
CA GLY A 156 -8.07 -15.14 -13.96
C GLY A 156 -8.22 -16.16 -12.82
N GLN A 157 -7.13 -16.50 -12.11
CA GLN A 157 -7.08 -17.69 -11.24
C GLN A 157 -8.02 -17.64 -10.03
N PHE A 158 -8.40 -16.43 -9.61
CA PHE A 158 -9.25 -16.23 -8.43
C PHE A 158 -10.57 -15.55 -8.77
N ILE A 159 -10.88 -15.30 -10.05
CA ILE A 159 -12.20 -14.75 -10.44
C ILE A 159 -13.30 -15.73 -10.03
N TYR A 160 -13.08 -17.01 -10.35
CA TYR A 160 -13.95 -18.12 -9.99
C TYR A 160 -13.18 -19.20 -9.26
N THR A 161 -13.84 -19.81 -8.29
CA THR A 161 -13.39 -21.05 -7.63
C THR A 161 -14.59 -21.97 -7.48
N HIS A 162 -14.42 -23.27 -7.42
CA HIS A 162 -15.54 -24.19 -7.24
C HIS A 162 -15.26 -25.24 -6.18
N GLN A 163 -16.31 -25.68 -5.49
CA GLN A 163 -16.27 -26.78 -4.53
C GLN A 163 -17.54 -27.61 -4.72
N ALA A 164 -17.37 -28.88 -5.09
CA ALA A 164 -18.48 -29.75 -5.51
C ALA A 164 -19.37 -29.06 -6.57
N ASP A 165 -20.67 -28.89 -6.28
CA ASP A 165 -21.66 -28.27 -7.17
C ASP A 165 -21.81 -26.75 -6.97
N SER A 166 -20.91 -26.11 -6.22
CA SER A 166 -20.95 -24.67 -5.97
C SER A 166 -19.84 -23.95 -6.73
N LEU A 167 -20.22 -22.94 -7.52
CA LEU A 167 -19.29 -22.02 -8.18
C LEU A 167 -19.29 -20.68 -7.45
N PHE A 168 -18.17 -20.32 -6.86
CA PHE A 168 -17.95 -19.04 -6.22
C PHE A 168 -17.49 -18.00 -7.24
N VAL A 169 -18.22 -16.89 -7.27
CA VAL A 169 -17.86 -15.67 -8.00
C VAL A 169 -17.19 -14.74 -7.02
N ASN A 170 -15.86 -14.77 -6.99
CA ASN A 170 -15.07 -14.02 -6.02
C ASN A 170 -14.78 -12.61 -6.53
N LEU A 171 -14.39 -12.44 -7.80
CA LEU A 171 -14.02 -11.13 -8.35
C LEU A 171 -14.97 -10.68 -9.45
N PHE A 172 -15.16 -9.38 -9.57
CA PHE A 172 -15.99 -8.78 -10.60
C PHE A 172 -15.15 -8.27 -11.76
N ILE A 173 -14.64 -9.20 -12.58
CA ILE A 173 -13.72 -8.92 -13.70
C ILE A 173 -14.32 -9.50 -14.98
N ALA A 174 -14.33 -8.73 -16.06
CA ALA A 174 -14.80 -9.18 -17.36
C ALA A 174 -14.02 -10.43 -17.81
N SER A 175 -14.74 -11.54 -18.02
CA SER A 175 -14.12 -12.85 -18.22
C SER A 175 -15.10 -13.84 -18.84
N GLU A 176 -14.56 -14.96 -19.33
CA GLU A 176 -15.34 -16.11 -19.77
C GLU A 176 -14.78 -17.37 -19.10
N LEU A 177 -15.62 -18.04 -18.31
CA LEU A 177 -15.30 -19.31 -17.67
C LEU A 177 -15.83 -20.46 -18.52
N ASN A 178 -14.94 -21.36 -18.94
CA ASN A 178 -15.32 -22.65 -19.50
C ASN A 178 -15.30 -23.72 -18.40
N TRP A 179 -16.48 -24.10 -17.89
CA TRP A 179 -16.62 -25.10 -16.83
C TRP A 179 -16.93 -26.47 -17.42
N LYS A 180 -15.86 -27.17 -17.84
CA LYS A 180 -15.93 -28.42 -18.62
C LYS A 180 -16.67 -29.53 -17.89
N GLU A 181 -16.48 -29.67 -16.59
CA GLU A 181 -17.10 -30.69 -15.73
C GLU A 181 -18.63 -30.59 -15.71
N LYS A 182 -19.16 -29.39 -15.93
CA LYS A 182 -20.61 -29.13 -16.02
C LYS A 182 -21.09 -28.92 -17.46
N GLY A 183 -20.20 -28.92 -18.44
CA GLY A 183 -20.53 -28.67 -19.85
C GLY A 183 -21.13 -27.28 -20.11
N ILE A 184 -20.76 -26.27 -19.31
CA ILE A 184 -21.29 -24.90 -19.44
C ILE A 184 -20.18 -23.86 -19.63
N THR A 185 -20.56 -22.72 -20.20
CA THR A 185 -19.73 -21.52 -20.24
C THR A 185 -20.45 -20.38 -19.54
N ILE A 186 -19.73 -19.59 -18.74
CA ILE A 186 -20.29 -18.41 -18.07
C ILE A 186 -19.49 -17.21 -18.53
N LYS A 187 -20.16 -16.25 -19.18
CA LYS A 187 -19.56 -14.98 -19.59
C LYS A 187 -19.93 -13.90 -18.61
N GLN A 188 -18.94 -13.28 -17.97
CA GLN A 188 -19.11 -12.11 -17.13
C GLN A 188 -18.79 -10.84 -17.91
N GLN A 189 -19.76 -9.93 -17.96
CA GLN A 189 -19.66 -8.64 -18.62
C GLN A 189 -19.79 -7.54 -17.60
N THR A 190 -18.76 -6.70 -17.48
CA THR A 190 -18.74 -5.59 -16.54
C THR A 190 -17.68 -4.57 -16.95
N GLU A 191 -17.89 -3.32 -16.54
CA GLU A 191 -16.87 -2.26 -16.56
C GLU A 191 -16.36 -1.96 -15.14
N PHE A 192 -16.66 -2.82 -14.16
CA PHE A 192 -16.15 -2.68 -12.80
C PHE A 192 -14.62 -2.54 -12.81
N PRO A 193 -14.04 -1.57 -12.06
CA PRO A 193 -14.68 -0.75 -11.03
C PRO A 193 -15.28 0.57 -11.51
N PHE A 194 -15.30 0.86 -12.81
CA PHE A 194 -15.86 2.11 -13.37
C PHE A 194 -17.39 2.10 -13.46
N SER A 195 -18.01 0.93 -13.26
CA SER A 195 -19.46 0.72 -13.16
C SER A 195 -19.79 -0.17 -11.96
N GLU A 196 -20.94 0.06 -11.35
CA GLU A 196 -21.45 -0.70 -10.20
C GLU A 196 -22.24 -1.96 -10.60
N GLN A 197 -22.17 -2.38 -11.88
CA GLN A 197 -22.95 -3.50 -12.41
C GLN A 197 -22.09 -4.57 -13.07
N THR A 198 -22.49 -5.83 -12.87
CA THR A 198 -21.92 -6.98 -13.57
C THR A 198 -23.03 -7.92 -14.01
N SER A 199 -22.93 -8.42 -15.25
CA SER A 199 -23.87 -9.37 -15.82
C SER A 199 -23.17 -10.71 -16.06
N PHE A 200 -23.84 -11.81 -15.77
CA PHE A 200 -23.42 -13.17 -16.09
C PHE A 200 -24.39 -13.76 -17.10
N ILE A 201 -23.87 -14.32 -18.19
CA ILE A 201 -24.66 -15.03 -19.20
C ILE A 201 -24.20 -16.47 -19.22
N ILE A 202 -25.13 -17.39 -19.01
CA ILE A 202 -24.87 -18.83 -19.02
C ILE A 202 -25.12 -19.39 -20.42
N LYS A 203 -24.20 -20.23 -20.89
CA LYS A 203 -24.36 -21.06 -22.07
C LYS A 203 -24.31 -22.53 -21.69
N GLY A 204 -25.25 -23.32 -22.19
CA GLY A 204 -25.47 -24.71 -21.80
C GLY A 204 -26.48 -24.88 -20.65
N ASN A 205 -26.77 -26.14 -20.31
CA ASN A 205 -27.79 -26.48 -19.30
C ASN A 205 -27.16 -27.31 -18.18
N SER A 206 -27.27 -26.88 -16.93
CA SER A 206 -26.69 -27.59 -15.79
C SER A 206 -27.29 -27.14 -14.46
N ARG A 207 -27.35 -28.05 -13.49
CA ARG A 207 -27.69 -27.73 -12.11
C ARG A 207 -26.42 -27.44 -11.30
N PHE A 208 -26.37 -26.26 -10.69
CA PHE A 208 -25.32 -25.87 -9.75
C PHE A 208 -25.75 -24.66 -8.91
N SER A 209 -25.04 -24.43 -7.81
CA SER A 209 -25.19 -23.22 -6.99
C SER A 209 -24.20 -22.15 -7.43
N LEU A 210 -24.69 -20.99 -7.86
CA LEU A 210 -23.85 -19.82 -8.09
C LEU A 210 -23.74 -19.03 -6.79
N MET A 211 -22.56 -19.02 -6.18
CA MET A 211 -22.26 -18.32 -4.93
C MET A 211 -21.72 -16.93 -5.27
N ILE A 212 -22.59 -15.92 -5.28
CA ILE A 212 -22.24 -14.54 -5.62
C ILE A 212 -21.70 -13.84 -4.38
N ARG A 213 -20.48 -13.29 -4.44
CA ARG A 213 -19.93 -12.52 -3.30
C ARG A 213 -20.79 -11.30 -3.01
N TYR A 214 -21.09 -11.07 -1.74
CA TYR A 214 -21.56 -9.82 -1.18
C TYR A 214 -20.36 -9.12 -0.50
N PRO A 215 -19.72 -8.14 -1.14
CA PRO A 215 -18.51 -7.52 -0.61
C PRO A 215 -18.74 -6.73 0.68
N SER A 216 -17.76 -6.68 1.58
CA SER A 216 -17.83 -5.85 2.81
C SER A 216 -18.07 -4.36 2.56
N TRP A 217 -17.64 -3.83 1.41
CA TRP A 217 -17.76 -2.41 1.07
C TRP A 217 -19.14 -2.03 0.51
N VAL A 218 -19.99 -3.00 0.18
CA VAL A 218 -21.40 -2.75 -0.18
C VAL A 218 -22.19 -2.67 1.13
N LYS A 219 -22.96 -1.59 1.31
CA LYS A 219 -23.82 -1.44 2.50
C LYS A 219 -24.83 -2.56 2.58
N GLU A 220 -25.17 -2.97 3.80
CA GLU A 220 -26.28 -3.88 4.09
C GLU A 220 -27.58 -3.45 3.37
N GLY A 221 -28.25 -4.42 2.76
CA GLY A 221 -29.40 -4.20 1.86
C GLY A 221 -29.07 -3.55 0.49
N GLY A 222 -27.81 -3.23 0.19
CA GLY A 222 -27.40 -2.54 -1.03
C GLY A 222 -27.23 -3.45 -2.24
N LEU A 223 -26.78 -4.71 -2.04
CA LEU A 223 -26.64 -5.70 -3.11
C LEU A 223 -28.00 -6.00 -3.75
N LYS A 224 -28.06 -5.96 -5.08
CA LYS A 224 -29.24 -6.36 -5.84
C LYS A 224 -28.88 -7.42 -6.87
N ILE A 225 -29.72 -8.44 -6.99
CA ILE A 225 -29.58 -9.52 -7.97
C ILE A 225 -30.89 -9.62 -8.73
N THR A 226 -30.81 -9.69 -10.06
CA THR A 226 -31.94 -10.08 -10.91
C THR A 226 -31.56 -11.29 -11.75
N ILE A 227 -32.54 -12.14 -12.05
CA ILE A 227 -32.39 -13.32 -12.91
C ILE A 227 -33.44 -13.22 -14.00
N ASN A 228 -33.01 -13.18 -15.26
CA ASN A 228 -33.87 -13.00 -16.42
C ASN A 228 -34.82 -11.80 -16.26
N GLY A 229 -34.27 -10.68 -15.74
CA GLY A 229 -34.99 -9.42 -15.50
C GLY A 229 -35.89 -9.40 -14.26
N LYS A 230 -36.02 -10.51 -13.52
CA LYS A 230 -36.85 -10.59 -12.30
C LYS A 230 -35.98 -10.44 -11.04
N PRO A 231 -36.35 -9.59 -10.07
CA PRO A 231 -35.65 -9.50 -8.80
C PRO A 231 -35.54 -10.85 -8.10
N TYR A 232 -34.34 -11.19 -7.62
CA TYR A 232 -34.10 -12.38 -6.81
C TYR A 232 -34.03 -11.99 -5.33
N SER A 233 -34.93 -12.56 -4.52
CA SER A 233 -34.93 -12.34 -3.07
C SER A 233 -33.95 -13.28 -2.39
N PHE A 234 -33.16 -12.75 -1.46
CA PHE A 234 -32.19 -13.50 -0.68
C PHE A 234 -32.04 -12.91 0.72
N LYS A 235 -31.42 -13.67 1.61
CA LYS A 235 -30.93 -13.20 2.91
C LYS A 235 -29.41 -13.27 2.90
N GLY A 236 -28.74 -12.24 3.37
CA GLY A 236 -27.30 -12.21 3.47
C GLY A 236 -26.78 -10.84 3.90
N ASN A 237 -25.54 -10.83 4.37
CA ASN A 237 -24.88 -9.66 4.93
C ASN A 237 -23.62 -9.32 4.11
N PRO A 238 -23.12 -8.08 4.18
CA PRO A 238 -21.80 -7.76 3.64
C PRO A 238 -20.72 -8.73 4.17
N SER A 239 -19.70 -8.99 3.35
CA SER A 239 -18.69 -10.02 3.58
C SER A 239 -19.28 -11.44 3.70
N SER A 240 -20.17 -11.82 2.78
CA SER A 240 -20.70 -13.20 2.68
C SER A 240 -20.90 -13.64 1.22
N TYR A 241 -21.44 -14.85 1.01
CA TYR A 241 -21.85 -15.34 -0.31
C TYR A 241 -23.37 -15.55 -0.36
N ILE A 242 -24.00 -15.08 -1.43
CA ILE A 242 -25.41 -15.34 -1.73
C ILE A 242 -25.49 -16.57 -2.63
N ALA A 243 -26.11 -17.63 -2.14
CA ALA A 243 -26.34 -18.84 -2.90
C ALA A 243 -27.55 -18.69 -3.84
N VAL A 244 -27.32 -18.89 -5.14
CA VAL A 244 -28.36 -18.99 -6.16
C VAL A 244 -28.35 -20.41 -6.72
N ASN A 245 -29.18 -21.29 -6.16
CA ASN A 245 -29.29 -22.69 -6.56
C ASN A 245 -30.40 -22.86 -7.61
N ARG A 246 -30.04 -23.22 -8.84
CA ARG A 246 -30.97 -23.36 -9.96
C ARG A 246 -30.53 -24.45 -10.94
N ASP A 247 -31.51 -24.92 -11.70
CA ASP A 247 -31.29 -25.58 -13.00
C ASP A 247 -31.13 -24.48 -14.04
N TRP A 248 -29.87 -24.14 -14.33
CA TRP A 248 -29.54 -23.09 -15.28
C TRP A 248 -29.75 -23.56 -16.70
N LYS A 249 -30.28 -22.66 -17.53
CA LYS A 249 -30.54 -22.91 -18.95
C LYS A 249 -29.67 -22.03 -19.83
N ASP A 250 -29.50 -22.48 -21.06
CA ASP A 250 -28.82 -21.70 -22.08
C ASP A 250 -29.51 -20.33 -22.25
N GLY A 251 -28.72 -19.26 -22.17
CA GLY A 251 -29.20 -17.88 -22.26
C GLY A 251 -29.67 -17.27 -20.94
N ASP A 252 -29.69 -18.02 -19.82
CA ASP A 252 -29.99 -17.44 -18.52
C ASP A 252 -29.03 -16.29 -18.19
N LYS A 253 -29.61 -15.18 -17.75
CA LYS A 253 -28.88 -13.95 -17.42
C LYS A 253 -29.06 -13.58 -15.96
N ILE A 254 -27.95 -13.29 -15.29
CA ILE A 254 -27.91 -12.78 -13.93
C ILE A 254 -27.32 -11.37 -13.97
N ASP A 255 -28.04 -10.37 -13.46
CA ASP A 255 -27.50 -9.02 -13.27
C ASP A 255 -27.31 -8.74 -11.79
N VAL A 256 -26.12 -8.26 -11.42
CA VAL A 256 -25.74 -7.93 -10.04
C VAL A 256 -25.37 -6.46 -9.97
N THR A 257 -25.97 -5.73 -9.03
CA THR A 257 -25.62 -4.33 -8.72
C THR A 257 -24.93 -4.26 -7.37
N LEU A 258 -23.79 -3.57 -7.33
CA LEU A 258 -22.89 -3.45 -6.19
C LEU A 258 -22.65 -1.96 -5.88
N PRO A 259 -23.60 -1.27 -5.22
CA PRO A 259 -23.46 0.16 -4.95
C PRO A 259 -22.21 0.46 -4.13
N MET A 260 -21.34 1.32 -4.67
CA MET A 260 -20.06 1.70 -4.08
C MET A 260 -20.26 2.86 -3.10
N GLN A 261 -19.50 2.85 -2.01
CA GLN A 261 -19.52 3.90 -1.00
C GLN A 261 -18.14 4.50 -0.80
N ASN A 262 -18.12 5.80 -0.53
CA ASN A 262 -16.93 6.47 -0.04
C ASN A 262 -16.69 6.07 1.42
N ARG A 263 -15.46 5.72 1.75
CA ARG A 263 -15.02 5.53 3.14
C ARG A 263 -13.62 6.08 3.31
N ILE A 264 -13.20 6.14 4.57
CA ILE A 264 -11.80 6.30 4.92
C ILE A 264 -11.26 5.03 5.58
N GLU A 265 -9.95 4.82 5.47
CA GLU A 265 -9.22 3.84 6.27
C GLU A 265 -8.03 4.54 6.93
N GLN A 266 -7.90 4.39 8.26
CA GLN A 266 -6.78 4.95 9.01
C GLN A 266 -5.51 4.14 8.77
N LEU A 267 -4.35 4.80 8.83
CA LEU A 267 -3.08 4.11 8.84
C LEU A 267 -2.94 3.32 10.15
N PRO A 268 -2.57 2.02 10.10
CA PRO A 268 -2.45 1.20 11.30
C PRO A 268 -1.52 1.83 12.35
N ASN A 269 -2.01 2.01 13.58
CA ASN A 269 -1.31 2.65 14.70
C ASN A 269 -0.95 4.14 14.50
N VAL A 270 -1.45 4.80 13.45
CA VAL A 270 -1.20 6.22 13.15
C VAL A 270 -2.51 6.86 12.66
N SER A 271 -3.46 7.00 13.59
CA SER A 271 -4.86 7.33 13.29
C SER A 271 -5.09 8.71 12.68
N ASN A 272 -4.10 9.61 12.78
CA ASN A 272 -4.12 10.92 12.14
C ASN A 272 -3.70 10.89 10.66
N TYR A 273 -3.45 9.73 10.06
CA TYR A 273 -3.34 9.58 8.61
C TYR A 273 -4.48 8.74 8.07
N VAL A 274 -5.17 9.26 7.06
CA VAL A 274 -6.35 8.64 6.45
C VAL A 274 -6.17 8.45 4.95
N ALA A 275 -6.54 7.27 4.47
CA ALA A 275 -6.70 6.96 3.05
C ALA A 275 -8.18 7.06 2.68
N LEU A 276 -8.49 7.46 1.44
CA LEU A 276 -9.87 7.53 0.94
C LEU A 276 -10.12 6.42 -0.08
N LEU A 277 -11.27 5.76 0.02
CA LEU A 277 -11.65 4.67 -0.88
C LEU A 277 -13.07 4.86 -1.40
N HIS A 278 -13.32 4.43 -2.63
CA HIS A 278 -14.65 4.30 -3.23
C HIS A 278 -14.87 2.84 -3.65
N GLY A 279 -15.82 2.14 -3.03
CA GLY A 279 -15.92 0.67 -3.18
C GLY A 279 -14.58 0.01 -2.78
N PRO A 280 -14.03 -0.99 -3.48
CA PRO A 280 -12.74 -1.56 -3.09
C PRO A 280 -11.54 -0.70 -3.53
N ILE A 281 -11.76 0.41 -4.25
CA ILE A 281 -10.68 1.15 -4.92
C ILE A 281 -10.13 2.24 -3.99
N LEU A 282 -8.82 2.17 -3.75
CA LEU A 282 -8.05 3.23 -3.10
C LEU A 282 -7.91 4.41 -4.06
N LEU A 283 -8.25 5.59 -3.56
CA LEU A 283 -8.02 6.85 -4.26
C LEU A 283 -6.69 7.46 -3.81
N GLY A 284 -5.96 8.03 -4.76
CA GLY A 284 -4.78 8.85 -4.51
C GLY A 284 -4.88 10.19 -5.23
N ALA A 285 -3.92 11.08 -5.00
CA ALA A 285 -3.79 12.33 -5.72
C ALA A 285 -2.38 12.48 -6.28
N LYS A 286 -2.25 12.90 -7.54
CA LYS A 286 -1.00 13.37 -8.12
C LYS A 286 -0.60 14.69 -7.47
N THR A 287 0.67 14.81 -7.10
CA THR A 287 1.18 16.00 -6.39
C THR A 287 2.35 16.68 -7.09
N GLY A 288 2.89 16.10 -8.16
CA GLY A 288 4.05 16.65 -8.86
C GLY A 288 4.70 15.66 -9.82
N THR A 289 5.67 16.16 -10.59
CA THR A 289 6.51 15.38 -11.52
C THR A 289 7.99 15.74 -11.41
N GLU A 290 8.35 16.54 -10.41
CA GLU A 290 9.68 17.04 -10.16
C GLU A 290 10.59 15.97 -9.55
N ASP A 291 11.85 15.92 -10.01
CA ASP A 291 12.91 15.06 -9.47
C ASP A 291 12.50 13.58 -9.26
N LEU A 292 11.87 12.99 -10.28
CA LEU A 292 11.59 11.56 -10.39
C LEU A 292 12.85 10.77 -10.80
N ARG A 293 13.98 11.03 -10.14
CA ARG A 293 15.27 10.47 -10.50
C ARG A 293 15.27 8.94 -10.41
N GLY A 294 15.66 8.27 -11.49
CA GLY A 294 15.66 6.80 -11.51
C GLY A 294 14.25 6.20 -11.55
N LEU A 295 13.24 6.96 -12.03
CA LEU A 295 11.87 6.48 -12.24
C LEU A 295 11.84 5.12 -12.96
N VAL A 296 12.70 4.94 -13.96
CA VAL A 296 13.02 3.65 -14.55
C VAL A 296 14.44 3.28 -14.14
N ALA A 297 14.59 2.12 -13.51
CA ALA A 297 15.85 1.70 -12.91
C ALA A 297 16.88 1.20 -13.93
N ASN A 298 18.14 1.41 -13.57
CA ASN A 298 19.30 0.75 -14.18
C ASN A 298 19.72 -0.48 -13.35
N ASP A 299 20.90 -1.03 -13.66
CA ASP A 299 21.51 -2.18 -12.99
C ASP A 299 22.24 -1.86 -11.67
N SER A 300 22.08 -0.64 -11.14
CA SER A 300 22.71 -0.25 -9.89
C SER A 300 22.12 -1.01 -8.70
N ARG A 301 22.96 -1.26 -7.69
CA ARG A 301 22.62 -1.99 -6.46
C ARG A 301 21.35 -1.49 -5.74
N TRP A 302 21.08 -0.19 -5.82
CA TRP A 302 19.96 0.47 -5.14
C TRP A 302 18.93 1.03 -6.14
N GLY A 303 18.97 0.59 -7.39
CA GLY A 303 18.10 1.10 -8.46
C GLY A 303 16.61 0.90 -8.20
N HIS A 304 16.21 0.06 -7.24
CA HIS A 304 14.82 -0.17 -6.86
C HIS A 304 14.25 0.88 -5.88
N ILE A 305 15.10 1.74 -5.31
CA ILE A 305 14.71 2.77 -4.34
C ILE A 305 14.49 4.09 -5.07
N ALA A 306 13.36 4.75 -4.80
CA ALA A 306 13.06 6.09 -5.30
C ALA A 306 13.96 7.15 -4.63
N SER A 307 15.16 7.36 -5.17
CA SER A 307 16.23 8.18 -4.57
C SER A 307 16.14 9.68 -4.88
N GLY A 308 15.08 10.11 -5.56
CA GLY A 308 14.80 11.52 -5.79
C GLY A 308 14.52 12.26 -4.48
N LYS A 309 14.62 13.58 -4.52
CA LYS A 309 14.44 14.48 -3.37
C LYS A 309 13.20 14.12 -2.58
N LYS A 310 13.38 13.97 -1.26
CA LYS A 310 12.27 13.86 -0.32
C LYS A 310 11.74 15.26 -0.04
N LEU A 311 10.48 15.50 -0.43
CA LEU A 311 9.82 16.77 -0.11
C LEU A 311 9.45 16.80 1.38
N PRO A 312 9.49 17.96 2.05
CA PRO A 312 9.18 18.05 3.49
C PRO A 312 7.77 17.52 3.78
N VAL A 313 7.58 16.66 4.78
CA VAL A 313 6.24 16.07 5.03
C VAL A 313 5.25 17.12 5.55
N ASN A 314 5.74 18.08 6.34
CA ASN A 314 4.97 19.19 6.90
C ASN A 314 4.38 20.15 5.86
N GLU A 315 4.96 20.20 4.67
CA GLU A 315 4.43 20.99 3.55
C GLU A 315 3.36 20.26 2.73
N ALA A 316 3.10 18.98 3.00
CA ALA A 316 2.05 18.23 2.31
C ALA A 316 0.66 18.75 2.71
N PRO A 317 -0.34 18.70 1.81
CA PRO A 317 -1.71 19.04 2.17
C PRO A 317 -2.21 18.26 3.39
N ILE A 318 -2.66 18.97 4.43
CA ILE A 318 -3.27 18.42 5.64
C ILE A 318 -4.78 18.68 5.55
N ILE A 319 -5.59 17.68 5.85
CA ILE A 319 -7.04 17.79 6.00
C ILE A 319 -7.33 18.28 7.43
N ILE A 320 -8.12 19.34 7.55
CA ILE A 320 -8.55 19.88 8.85
C ILE A 320 -10.03 19.54 9.03
N GLU A 321 -10.32 18.40 9.68
CA GLU A 321 -11.68 17.94 9.93
C GLU A 321 -11.80 17.17 11.25
N ASN A 322 -12.73 17.61 12.10
CA ASN A 322 -12.97 17.04 13.42
C ASN A 322 -13.74 15.70 13.33
N ASN A 323 -14.59 15.56 12.31
CA ASN A 323 -15.41 14.37 12.09
C ASN A 323 -14.92 13.59 10.86
N ALA A 324 -14.23 12.48 11.11
CA ALA A 324 -13.67 11.64 10.07
C ALA A 324 -14.72 11.12 9.05
N ALA A 325 -16.00 10.97 9.45
CA ALA A 325 -17.07 10.57 8.53
C ALA A 325 -17.41 11.66 7.48
N ARG A 326 -17.13 12.94 7.78
CA ARG A 326 -17.29 14.04 6.81
C ARG A 326 -16.24 14.02 5.71
N ILE A 327 -15.07 13.45 5.97
CA ILE A 327 -13.99 13.31 4.97
C ILE A 327 -14.48 12.47 3.79
N ALA A 328 -15.12 11.32 4.07
CA ALA A 328 -15.66 10.44 3.03
C ALA A 328 -16.85 11.07 2.27
N SER A 329 -17.75 11.78 2.96
CA SER A 329 -18.94 12.37 2.33
C SER A 329 -18.67 13.67 1.57
N ALA A 330 -17.51 14.29 1.81
CA ALA A 330 -17.05 15.47 1.08
C ALA A 330 -16.59 15.16 -0.36
N LEU A 331 -16.26 13.91 -0.68
CA LEU A 331 -15.91 13.50 -2.04
C LEU A 331 -17.09 13.69 -2.99
N LYS A 332 -16.89 14.53 -4.01
CA LYS A 332 -17.83 14.80 -5.09
C LYS A 332 -17.29 14.29 -6.43
N PRO A 333 -18.05 13.46 -7.17
CA PRO A 333 -17.62 12.97 -8.48
C PRO A 333 -17.32 14.10 -9.47
N VAL A 334 -16.29 13.91 -10.28
CA VAL A 334 -15.95 14.80 -11.40
C VAL A 334 -16.74 14.38 -12.63
N LYS A 335 -17.43 15.34 -13.25
CA LYS A 335 -18.28 15.09 -14.42
C LYS A 335 -17.45 14.47 -15.57
N LYS A 336 -17.95 13.39 -16.16
CA LYS A 336 -17.31 12.63 -17.27
C LYS A 336 -15.94 12.01 -16.94
N GLN A 337 -15.57 11.91 -15.66
CA GLN A 337 -14.36 11.23 -15.22
C GLN A 337 -14.74 10.20 -14.14
N PRO A 338 -15.08 8.96 -14.54
CA PRO A 338 -15.41 7.90 -13.60
C PRO A 338 -14.30 7.71 -12.56
N LEU A 339 -14.71 7.47 -11.31
CA LEU A 339 -13.82 7.34 -10.15
C LEU A 339 -12.89 8.54 -9.86
N HIS A 340 -13.11 9.70 -10.49
CA HIS A 340 -12.42 10.93 -10.13
C HIS A 340 -13.30 11.75 -9.20
N PHE A 341 -12.71 12.31 -8.14
CA PHE A 341 -13.42 13.07 -7.13
C PHE A 341 -12.67 14.34 -6.77
N THR A 342 -13.43 15.36 -6.35
CA THR A 342 -12.90 16.54 -5.67
C THR A 342 -13.44 16.58 -4.25
N ALA A 343 -12.77 17.30 -3.36
CA ALA A 343 -13.24 17.49 -1.98
C ALA A 343 -13.24 18.98 -1.61
N ALA A 344 -13.84 19.82 -2.46
CA ALA A 344 -13.81 21.28 -2.32
C ALA A 344 -14.41 21.79 -0.99
N SER A 345 -15.24 20.99 -0.32
CA SER A 345 -15.80 21.32 1.00
C SER A 345 -14.87 20.99 2.17
N LEU A 346 -13.75 20.31 1.94
CA LEU A 346 -12.76 20.05 3.00
C LEU A 346 -11.79 21.23 3.10
N HIS A 347 -11.58 21.68 4.33
CA HIS A 347 -10.51 22.63 4.62
C HIS A 347 -9.17 21.90 4.54
N THR A 348 -8.28 22.41 3.69
CA THR A 348 -6.92 21.89 3.56
C THR A 348 -5.90 23.03 3.64
N THR A 349 -4.69 22.72 4.11
CA THR A 349 -3.63 23.72 4.34
C THR A 349 -3.02 24.31 3.06
N ARG A 350 -3.30 23.72 1.90
CA ARG A 350 -2.96 24.26 0.58
C ARG A 350 -4.22 24.50 -0.22
N ALA A 351 -4.28 25.61 -0.95
CA ALA A 351 -5.40 25.98 -1.82
C ALA A 351 -5.49 25.14 -3.11
N ASP A 352 -4.63 24.13 -3.27
CA ASP A 352 -4.58 23.29 -4.45
C ASP A 352 -5.88 22.48 -4.59
N LYS A 353 -6.49 22.53 -5.76
CA LYS A 353 -7.65 21.68 -6.09
C LYS A 353 -7.19 20.23 -6.21
N ILE A 354 -7.18 19.51 -5.09
CA ILE A 354 -6.87 18.09 -5.06
C ILE A 354 -7.95 17.32 -5.85
N VAL A 355 -7.50 16.59 -6.86
CA VAL A 355 -8.30 15.58 -7.56
C VAL A 355 -7.87 14.22 -7.06
N PHE A 356 -8.82 13.45 -6.56
CA PHE A 356 -8.64 12.08 -6.14
C PHE A 356 -9.00 11.17 -7.32
N GLU A 357 -8.10 10.28 -7.71
CA GLU A 357 -8.27 9.32 -8.80
C GLU A 357 -7.85 7.91 -8.34
N PRO A 358 -8.23 6.82 -9.04
CA PRO A 358 -7.81 5.49 -8.67
C PRO A 358 -6.29 5.37 -8.58
N PHE A 359 -5.76 4.92 -7.44
CA PHE A 359 -4.31 4.85 -7.22
C PHE A 359 -3.59 3.98 -8.27
N PHE A 360 -4.23 2.91 -8.73
CA PHE A 360 -3.70 2.06 -9.79
C PHE A 360 -3.54 2.76 -11.15
N GLY A 361 -4.13 3.95 -11.35
CA GLY A 361 -3.95 4.77 -12.54
C GLY A 361 -2.92 5.88 -12.39
N ILE A 362 -2.34 6.07 -11.20
CA ILE A 362 -1.34 7.13 -10.94
C ILE A 362 0.04 6.59 -11.26
N HIS A 363 0.60 6.94 -12.42
CA HIS A 363 1.97 6.60 -12.82
C HIS A 363 2.76 7.87 -13.15
N ASP A 364 4.09 7.75 -13.21
CA ASP A 364 5.03 8.82 -13.61
C ASP A 364 4.84 10.15 -12.87
N ALA A 365 4.49 10.05 -11.59
CA ALA A 365 4.16 11.19 -10.75
C ALA A 365 4.54 10.93 -9.29
N ARG A 366 4.79 12.03 -8.58
CA ARG A 366 4.66 12.06 -7.12
C ARG A 366 3.18 11.97 -6.76
N TYR A 367 2.89 11.31 -5.65
CA TYR A 367 1.51 11.08 -5.24
C TYR A 367 1.32 11.09 -3.72
N MET A 368 0.06 11.15 -3.32
CA MET A 368 -0.41 10.92 -1.96
C MET A 368 -1.53 9.88 -1.95
N ILE A 369 -1.43 8.90 -1.06
CA ILE A 369 -2.48 7.90 -0.78
C ILE A 369 -2.96 7.95 0.68
N TYR A 370 -2.17 8.57 1.55
CA TYR A 370 -2.55 8.92 2.92
C TYR A 370 -2.41 10.42 3.10
N PHE A 371 -3.43 11.01 3.72
CA PHE A 371 -3.49 12.42 4.05
C PHE A 371 -3.47 12.56 5.56
N MET A 372 -2.64 13.45 6.09
CA MET A 372 -2.73 13.80 7.50
C MET A 372 -4.09 14.46 7.74
N ASN A 373 -4.81 14.01 8.74
CA ASN A 373 -6.06 14.58 9.21
C ASN A 373 -5.90 15.05 10.66
N LEU A 374 -6.13 16.33 10.89
CA LEU A 374 -6.08 16.94 12.22
C LEU A 374 -7.42 17.61 12.53
N SER A 375 -7.80 17.61 13.81
CA SER A 375 -8.87 18.49 14.29
C SER A 375 -8.41 19.95 14.22
N SER A 376 -9.33 20.91 14.29
CA SER A 376 -8.96 22.34 14.31
C SER A 376 -7.97 22.66 15.45
N THR A 377 -8.21 22.11 16.64
CA THR A 377 -7.28 22.23 17.79
C THR A 377 -5.98 21.48 17.54
N GLY A 378 -6.04 20.27 16.98
CA GLY A 378 -4.85 19.48 16.65
C GLY A 378 -3.95 20.17 15.63
N TYR A 379 -4.53 20.88 14.67
CA TYR A 379 -3.80 21.68 13.69
C TYR A 379 -3.08 22.86 14.35
N GLN A 380 -3.71 23.54 15.31
CA GLN A 380 -3.04 24.60 16.07
C GLN A 380 -1.85 24.06 16.86
N VAL A 381 -2.02 22.95 17.57
CA VAL A 381 -0.92 22.29 18.30
C VAL A 381 0.23 21.88 17.35
N TYR A 382 -0.11 21.43 16.15
CA TYR A 382 0.87 21.10 15.12
C TYR A 382 1.65 22.32 14.63
N LEU A 383 0.98 23.45 14.40
CA LEU A 383 1.66 24.72 14.08
C LEU A 383 2.59 25.16 15.21
N ASP A 384 2.13 25.06 16.46
CA ASP A 384 2.93 25.42 17.63
C ASP A 384 4.17 24.52 17.76
N SER A 385 4.05 23.21 17.43
CA SER A 385 5.20 22.30 17.44
C SER A 385 6.22 22.63 16.35
N LEU A 386 5.75 22.96 15.14
CA LEU A 386 6.64 23.38 14.05
C LEU A 386 7.37 24.68 14.41
N ALA A 387 6.65 25.67 14.96
CA ALA A 387 7.24 26.93 15.41
C ALA A 387 8.27 26.70 16.53
N LYS A 388 8.04 25.73 17.42
CA LYS A 388 9.00 25.35 18.47
C LYS A 388 10.26 24.70 17.90
N GLU A 389 10.12 23.77 16.95
CA GLU A 389 11.26 23.13 16.28
C GLU A 389 12.10 24.15 15.50
N GLU A 390 11.43 25.07 14.80
CA GLU A 390 12.07 26.18 14.10
C GLU A 390 12.79 27.12 15.08
N ALA A 391 12.15 27.49 16.20
CA ALA A 391 12.78 28.31 17.24
C ALA A 391 14.00 27.62 17.87
N ILE A 392 13.94 26.29 18.11
CA ILE A 392 15.09 25.51 18.59
C ILE A 392 16.22 25.52 17.55
N THR A 393 15.87 25.36 16.27
CA THR A 393 16.85 25.37 15.17
C THR A 393 17.51 26.73 15.03
N ILE A 394 16.75 27.82 15.06
CA ILE A 394 17.26 29.20 15.03
C ILE A 394 18.12 29.49 16.26
N ALA A 395 17.69 29.09 17.46
CA ALA A 395 18.46 29.28 18.69
C ALA A 395 19.75 28.43 18.72
N LEU A 396 19.74 27.26 18.08
CA LEU A 396 20.95 26.45 17.91
C LEU A 396 21.90 27.11 16.90
N GLN A 397 21.39 27.52 15.73
CA GLN A 397 22.17 28.22 14.70
C GLN A 397 22.79 29.51 15.23
N ALA A 398 22.03 30.33 15.97
CA ALA A 398 22.52 31.58 16.56
C ALA A 398 23.64 31.40 17.59
N ARG A 399 23.76 30.20 18.20
CA ARG A 399 24.83 29.84 19.15
C ARG A 399 25.91 28.96 18.51
N THR A 400 25.76 28.60 17.23
CA THR A 400 26.71 27.75 16.52
C THR A 400 27.86 28.61 16.06
N VAL A 401 29.03 28.40 16.65
CA VAL A 401 30.27 29.13 16.29
C VAL A 401 30.89 28.56 15.01
N ASP A 402 30.83 27.23 14.86
CA ASP A 402 31.27 26.53 13.67
C ASP A 402 30.54 25.18 13.54
N GLN A 403 30.44 24.66 12.32
CA GLN A 403 29.74 23.41 12.03
C GLN A 403 30.34 22.67 10.84
N VAL A 404 30.72 21.42 11.07
CA VAL A 404 31.05 20.46 10.02
C VAL A 404 29.87 19.53 9.75
N ALA A 405 29.65 19.18 8.47
CA ALA A 405 28.68 18.18 8.03
C ALA A 405 29.41 16.91 7.57
N PRO A 406 29.58 15.89 8.43
CA PRO A 406 30.30 14.66 8.09
C PRO A 406 29.64 13.91 6.93
N GLY A 407 30.46 13.42 6.00
CA GLY A 407 30.03 12.74 4.78
C GLY A 407 29.79 13.67 3.58
N GLU A 408 29.88 14.99 3.75
CA GLU A 408 29.80 15.98 2.67
C GLU A 408 31.18 16.51 2.29
N GLN A 409 31.55 16.39 1.01
CA GLN A 409 32.91 16.65 0.55
C GLN A 409 33.40 18.08 0.85
N GLN A 410 32.57 19.10 0.59
CA GLN A 410 32.97 20.49 0.74
C GLN A 410 33.07 20.90 2.22
N PRO A 411 32.05 20.66 3.07
CA PRO A 411 32.17 20.91 4.51
C PRO A 411 33.35 20.19 5.16
N GLU A 412 33.62 18.92 4.84
CA GLU A 412 34.76 18.21 5.42
C GLU A 412 36.12 18.80 4.99
N ALA A 413 36.24 19.22 3.72
CA ALA A 413 37.47 19.84 3.20
C ALA A 413 37.73 21.21 3.84
N ASP A 414 36.69 22.04 3.99
CA ASP A 414 36.78 23.37 4.61
C ASP A 414 37.24 23.30 6.09
N HIS A 415 37.08 22.15 6.73
CA HIS A 415 37.49 21.88 8.11
C HIS A 415 38.77 21.01 8.22
N PHE A 416 39.61 21.00 7.18
CA PHE A 416 40.92 20.33 7.18
C PHE A 416 40.86 18.86 7.62
N MET A 417 39.88 18.11 7.10
CA MET A 417 39.66 16.75 7.53
C MET A 417 40.88 15.84 7.31
N GLU A 418 41.23 15.05 8.34
CA GLU A 418 42.14 13.91 8.23
C GLU A 418 41.39 12.62 8.53
N THR A 419 41.72 11.52 7.85
CA THR A 419 41.04 10.24 8.06
C THR A 419 41.99 9.04 7.97
N LYS A 420 41.66 8.00 8.73
CA LYS A 420 42.28 6.67 8.68
C LYS A 420 41.21 5.62 8.90
N ASN A 421 41.10 4.64 8.02
CA ASN A 421 40.09 3.56 8.08
C ASN A 421 38.66 4.10 8.34
N SER A 422 38.26 5.13 7.59
CA SER A 422 36.97 5.82 7.74
C SER A 422 36.07 5.60 6.53
N ASN A 423 34.76 5.50 6.76
CA ASN A 423 33.74 5.43 5.70
C ASN A 423 32.75 6.58 5.84
N THR A 424 32.10 6.92 4.74
CA THR A 424 30.95 7.81 4.74
C THR A 424 29.74 7.13 4.14
N GLY A 425 28.57 7.68 4.44
CA GLY A 425 27.35 7.26 3.81
C GLY A 425 26.25 8.29 4.00
N ASN A 426 25.06 7.92 3.57
CA ASN A 426 23.85 8.67 3.81
C ASN A 426 22.80 7.72 4.40
N THR A 427 22.18 8.13 5.50
CA THR A 427 21.11 7.39 6.16
C THR A 427 20.01 8.39 6.53
N LEU A 428 18.77 8.13 6.13
CA LEU A 428 17.62 9.03 6.39
C LEU A 428 17.84 10.46 5.87
N ASP A 429 18.53 10.62 4.73
CA ASP A 429 18.94 11.92 4.14
C ASP A 429 19.97 12.70 4.96
N HIS A 430 20.54 12.11 6.01
CA HIS A 430 21.67 12.67 6.74
C HIS A 430 22.96 11.98 6.29
N PHE A 431 23.91 12.76 5.79
CA PHE A 431 25.26 12.29 5.57
C PHE A 431 25.93 12.02 6.92
N TRP A 432 26.78 10.99 6.95
CA TRP A 432 27.50 10.59 8.14
C TRP A 432 28.90 10.09 7.78
N ARG A 433 29.79 10.09 8.77
CA ARG A 433 31.12 9.48 8.71
C ARG A 433 31.34 8.58 9.94
N ASP A 434 31.91 7.39 9.72
CA ASP A 434 32.38 6.49 10.76
C ASP A 434 33.87 6.15 10.58
N ALA A 435 34.49 5.55 11.59
CA ALA A 435 35.80 4.93 11.48
C ALA A 435 35.83 3.59 12.21
N ARG A 436 36.59 2.63 11.67
CA ARG A 436 36.63 1.24 12.16
C ARG A 436 38.06 0.75 12.33
N ASP A 437 38.23 -0.35 13.04
CA ASP A 437 39.52 -1.07 13.16
C ASP A 437 40.67 -0.16 13.62
N GLY A 438 40.46 0.62 14.68
CA GLY A 438 41.43 1.58 15.21
C GLY A 438 41.64 2.82 14.31
N GLY A 439 40.73 3.05 13.36
CA GLY A 439 40.66 4.25 12.53
C GLY A 439 40.22 5.49 13.30
N HIS A 440 40.32 6.63 12.63
CA HIS A 440 39.83 7.92 13.12
C HIS A 440 39.44 8.83 11.95
N PHE A 441 38.70 9.87 12.27
CA PHE A 441 38.57 11.07 11.46
C PHE A 441 38.65 12.29 12.37
N THR A 442 39.24 13.38 11.89
CA THR A 442 39.40 14.62 12.65
C THR A 442 38.95 15.80 11.81
N TYR A 443 38.47 16.85 12.48
CA TYR A 443 38.15 18.14 11.89
C TYR A 443 38.77 19.24 12.74
N THR A 444 39.15 20.34 12.10
CA THR A 444 39.56 21.56 12.80
C THR A 444 38.39 22.52 12.79
N LEU A 445 37.79 22.77 13.96
CA LEU A 445 36.71 23.74 14.13
C LEU A 445 37.28 25.11 14.49
N SER A 446 36.77 26.17 13.87
CA SER A 446 37.06 27.54 14.25
C SER A 446 36.32 27.88 15.54
N THR A 447 37.03 28.47 16.50
CA THR A 447 36.43 28.98 17.74
C THR A 447 36.04 30.44 17.64
N ASN A 448 36.46 31.14 16.57
CA ASN A 448 36.31 32.59 16.40
C ASN A 448 36.76 33.42 17.63
N GLY A 449 37.69 32.90 18.44
CA GLY A 449 38.18 33.55 19.65
C GLY A 449 37.36 33.31 20.92
N GLU A 450 36.26 32.56 20.84
CA GLU A 450 35.43 32.17 21.98
C GLU A 450 36.12 31.08 22.83
N THR A 451 35.99 31.16 24.15
CA THR A 451 36.66 30.25 25.09
C THR A 451 35.72 29.36 25.91
N ASP A 452 34.41 29.66 25.93
CA ASP A 452 33.39 28.88 26.63
C ASP A 452 32.49 28.16 25.60
N LEU A 453 33.00 27.07 25.04
CA LEU A 453 32.37 26.33 23.94
C LEU A 453 31.92 24.94 24.37
N SER A 454 30.81 24.48 23.79
CA SER A 454 30.30 23.12 23.94
C SER A 454 30.25 22.43 22.57
N LEU A 455 30.65 21.15 22.52
CA LEU A 455 30.58 20.33 21.30
C LEU A 455 29.27 19.54 21.25
N GLY A 456 28.47 19.77 20.22
CA GLY A 456 27.29 18.96 19.91
C GLY A 456 27.60 17.94 18.81
N VAL A 457 27.23 16.68 19.01
CA VAL A 457 27.38 15.63 17.98
C VAL A 457 26.06 14.89 17.83
N LEU A 458 25.59 14.78 16.58
CA LEU A 458 24.38 14.05 16.23
C LEU A 458 24.74 12.61 15.89
N TYR A 459 24.09 11.65 16.56
CA TYR A 459 24.28 10.22 16.33
C TYR A 459 22.96 9.55 15.91
N LEU A 460 23.06 8.48 15.13
CA LEU A 460 21.91 7.62 14.87
C LEU A 460 21.55 6.86 16.16
N GLY A 461 20.31 6.98 16.64
CA GLY A 461 19.90 6.44 17.95
C GLY A 461 20.06 4.92 18.15
N GLY A 462 20.20 4.16 17.06
CA GLY A 462 20.46 2.71 17.09
C GLY A 462 21.93 2.31 17.20
N ASP A 463 22.87 3.26 17.16
CA ASP A 463 24.30 2.97 17.18
C ASP A 463 24.76 2.49 18.56
N ARG A 464 25.35 1.29 18.59
CA ARG A 464 25.82 0.59 19.79
C ARG A 464 27.32 0.34 19.68
N GLY A 465 28.08 1.19 20.34
CA GLY A 465 29.52 1.12 20.56
C GLY A 465 29.88 2.07 21.69
N GLY A 466 31.00 1.83 22.39
CA GLY A 466 31.45 2.70 23.47
C GLY A 466 31.69 4.11 22.96
N ARG A 467 30.71 4.99 23.15
CA ARG A 467 30.77 6.41 22.85
C ARG A 467 31.87 7.00 23.73
N LYS A 468 32.95 7.50 23.13
CA LYS A 468 33.97 8.26 23.84
C LYS A 468 33.79 9.73 23.54
#